data_AF-A0A2J8B091-F1
#
_entry.id   AF-A0A2J8B091-F1
#
_cell.length_a   1.000
_cell.length_b   1.000
_cell.length_c   1.000
_cell.angle_alpha   90.00
_cell.angle_beta   90.00
_cell.angle_gamma   90.00
#
_symmetry.space_group_name_H-M   'P 1'
#
loop_
_entity.id
_entity.type
_entity.pdbx_description
1 polymer ?
#
loop_
_entity_poly.entity_id
_entity_poly.type
_entity_poly.pdbx_seq_one_letter_code
_entity_poly.pdbx_strand_id
1 'polypeptide(L)'
;MRISKFYRVFLLAAVLSLSQMIPAFAAHKVLDSSSYVLSETAEGAHICTGKDGKAVTGWIADTNGNLYYYKKGAMDFGWDKIMGEWYYFDPDTGILAVNTKVLNYEVDEDGKMVKIHEW
;
A
#
# COMPACT_ATOMS: atom_id res chain seq x y z
N MET A 1 12.95 6.57 -41.97
CA MET A 1 13.41 5.87 -40.75
C MET A 1 14.11 6.87 -39.84
N ARG A 2 13.44 7.32 -38.78
CA ARG A 2 14.03 8.06 -37.65
C ARG A 2 13.06 7.94 -36.48
N ILE A 3 13.23 6.85 -35.73
CA ILE A 3 12.48 6.56 -34.50
C ILE A 3 13.34 7.09 -33.36
N SER A 4 12.84 8.08 -32.63
CA SER A 4 13.22 8.39 -31.24
C SER A 4 12.49 9.65 -30.80
N LYS A 5 11.30 9.46 -30.23
CA LYS A 5 10.77 10.41 -29.25
C LYS A 5 10.57 9.63 -27.96
N PHE A 6 11.40 9.98 -26.98
CA PHE A 6 11.31 9.53 -25.60
C PHE A 6 9.90 9.81 -25.09
N TYR A 7 9.16 8.76 -24.77
CA TYR A 7 7.91 8.88 -24.01
C TYR A 7 8.28 9.07 -22.54
N ARG A 8 8.39 10.33 -22.11
CA ARG A 8 8.33 10.74 -20.71
C ARG A 8 7.24 11.80 -20.59
N VAL A 9 6.01 11.40 -20.33
CA VAL A 9 4.99 12.19 -19.62
C VAL A 9 3.95 11.21 -19.07
N PHE A 10 4.00 10.95 -17.77
CA PHE A 10 2.87 10.40 -17.02
C PHE A 10 1.76 11.46 -17.02
N LEU A 11 0.58 11.13 -17.53
CA LEU A 11 -0.61 11.99 -17.46
C LEU A 11 -1.80 11.15 -16.97
N LEU A 12 -2.35 11.63 -15.84
CA LEU A 12 -3.46 11.08 -15.07
C LEU A 12 -4.77 10.93 -15.85
N ALA A 13 -5.61 10.07 -15.28
CA ALA A 13 -7.07 9.97 -15.36
C ALA A 13 -7.65 8.93 -16.33
N ALA A 14 -8.08 7.80 -15.77
CA ALA A 14 -9.27 7.10 -16.23
C ALA A 14 -9.95 6.41 -15.03
N VAL A 15 -11.05 7.02 -14.58
CA VAL A 15 -12.03 6.41 -13.67
C VAL A 15 -12.79 5.36 -14.49
N LEU A 16 -12.49 4.08 -14.31
CA LEU A 16 -13.34 2.99 -14.78
C LEU A 16 -13.34 1.86 -13.74
N SER A 17 -14.41 1.87 -12.93
CA SER A 17 -15.14 0.68 -12.48
C SER A 17 -14.32 -0.57 -12.12
N LEU A 18 -14.00 -0.71 -10.83
CA LEU A 18 -14.27 -1.93 -10.08
C LEU A 18 -14.65 -1.48 -8.67
N SER A 19 -15.75 -2.04 -8.16
CA SER A 19 -16.31 -1.80 -6.83
C SER A 19 -15.19 -1.62 -5.81
N GLN A 20 -15.09 -0.43 -5.22
CA GLN A 20 -14.08 -0.13 -4.21
C GLN A 20 -14.40 -0.95 -2.96
N MET A 21 -13.94 -2.20 -2.92
CA MET A 21 -13.63 -2.89 -1.67
C MET A 21 -12.39 -2.21 -1.07
N ILE A 22 -12.55 -0.95 -0.69
CA ILE A 22 -11.67 -0.38 0.33
C ILE A 22 -12.22 -0.99 1.63
N PRO A 23 -11.51 -1.90 2.31
CA PRO A 23 -11.95 -2.41 3.60
C PRO A 23 -12.27 -1.23 4.51
N ALA A 24 -13.40 -1.31 5.21
CA ALA A 24 -13.99 -0.19 5.96
C ALA A 24 -13.02 0.41 7.02
N PHE A 25 -11.92 -0.31 7.32
CA PHE A 25 -10.89 0.08 8.27
C PHE A 25 -9.73 0.93 7.68
N ALA A 26 -9.58 1.06 6.36
CA ALA A 26 -8.69 2.08 5.78
C ALA A 26 -9.17 3.53 6.08
N ALA A 27 -10.23 3.67 6.88
CA ALA A 27 -10.74 4.89 7.49
C ALA A 27 -9.68 5.75 8.22
N HIS A 28 -8.48 5.24 8.52
CA HIS A 28 -7.34 6.10 8.85
C HIS A 28 -6.57 6.50 7.58
N LYS A 29 -7.01 7.62 6.99
CA LYS A 29 -6.36 8.37 5.91
C LYS A 29 -5.73 7.47 4.85
N VAL A 30 -6.57 6.90 3.98
CA VAL A 30 -6.12 6.56 2.62
C VAL A 30 -5.57 7.83 2.02
N LEU A 31 -4.28 7.84 1.71
CA LEU A 31 -3.65 8.98 1.06
C LEU A 31 -4.22 9.04 -0.36
N ASP A 32 -4.92 10.11 -0.69
CA ASP A 32 -5.33 10.33 -2.07
C ASP A 32 -4.09 10.55 -2.94
N SER A 33 -4.12 10.15 -4.21
CA SER A 33 -2.97 10.27 -5.12
C SER A 33 -2.51 11.71 -5.37
N SER A 34 -3.28 12.71 -4.91
CA SER A 34 -2.90 14.12 -4.96
C SER A 34 -2.28 14.62 -3.64
N SER A 35 -2.27 13.81 -2.59
CA SER A 35 -1.77 14.15 -1.24
C SER A 35 -0.34 13.70 -0.98
N TYR A 36 0.17 12.77 -1.79
CA TYR A 36 1.51 12.20 -1.65
C TYR A 36 2.29 12.17 -2.96
N VAL A 37 3.59 12.00 -2.82
CA VAL A 37 4.56 11.79 -3.89
C VAL A 37 5.37 10.54 -3.55
N LEU A 38 5.40 9.57 -4.46
CA LEU A 38 6.31 8.44 -4.38
C LEU A 38 7.58 8.80 -5.14
N SER A 39 8.71 8.77 -4.44
CA SER A 39 10.05 8.91 -5.02
C SER A 39 10.82 7.61 -4.87
N GLU A 40 11.56 7.21 -5.89
CA GLU A 40 12.46 6.05 -5.82
C GLU A 40 13.87 6.53 -5.42
N THR A 41 14.49 5.80 -4.50
CA THR A 41 15.89 6.04 -4.11
C THR A 41 16.85 5.39 -5.11
N ALA A 42 18.15 5.74 -5.04
CA ALA A 42 19.18 5.08 -5.83
C ALA A 42 19.30 3.57 -5.55
N GLU A 43 18.74 3.12 -4.42
CA GLU A 43 18.69 1.74 -3.95
C GLU A 43 17.39 1.03 -4.37
N GLY A 44 16.49 1.70 -5.10
CA GLY A 44 15.22 1.13 -5.57
C GLY A 44 14.09 1.16 -4.53
N ALA A 45 14.32 1.70 -3.34
CA ALA A 45 13.26 1.83 -2.32
C ALA A 45 12.30 2.98 -2.66
N HIS A 46 10.99 2.73 -2.53
CA HIS A 46 9.96 3.76 -2.65
C HIS A 46 9.79 4.53 -1.34
N ILE A 47 9.96 5.86 -1.40
CA ILE A 47 9.69 6.78 -0.30
C ILE A 47 8.42 7.57 -0.61
N CYS A 48 7.52 7.59 0.37
CA CYS A 48 6.30 8.38 0.30
C CYS A 48 6.44 9.69 1.09
N THR A 49 6.29 10.81 0.40
CA THR A 49 6.33 12.16 0.98
C THR A 49 5.05 12.92 0.71
N GLY A 50 4.67 13.81 1.61
CA GLY A 50 3.60 14.78 1.37
C GLY A 50 4.08 15.90 0.46
N LYS A 51 3.15 16.74 -0.01
CA LYS A 51 3.46 17.93 -0.82
C LYS A 51 4.39 18.93 -0.12
N ASP A 52 4.48 18.88 1.21
CA ASP A 52 5.39 19.68 2.03
C ASP A 52 6.78 19.04 2.19
N GLY A 53 7.05 17.92 1.49
CA GLY A 53 8.30 17.17 1.53
C GLY A 53 8.46 16.31 2.79
N LYS A 54 7.44 16.25 3.67
CA LYS A 54 7.52 15.46 4.90
C LYS A 54 7.14 14.01 4.65
N ALA A 55 7.81 13.10 5.35
CA ALA A 55 7.49 11.69 5.30
C ALA A 55 6.07 11.43 5.82
N VAL A 56 5.28 10.69 5.05
CA VAL A 56 3.87 10.41 5.41
C VAL A 56 3.72 9.04 6.03
N THR A 57 2.69 8.90 6.87
CA THR A 57 2.24 7.61 7.41
C THR A 57 0.81 7.40 6.98
N GLY A 58 0.49 6.23 6.43
CA GLY A 58 -0.86 5.93 5.98
C GLY A 58 -0.94 4.81 4.96
N TRP A 59 -2.19 4.53 4.57
CA TRP A 59 -2.53 3.50 3.60
C TRP A 59 -2.51 4.07 2.19
N ILE A 60 -2.00 3.28 1.24
CA ILE A 60 -2.01 3.57 -0.19
C ILE A 60 -2.59 2.38 -0.91
N ALA A 61 -3.53 2.63 -1.82
CA ALA A 61 -4.03 1.65 -2.77
C ALA A 61 -3.43 1.91 -4.15
N ASP A 62 -2.98 0.87 -4.84
CA ASP A 62 -2.66 0.98 -6.26
C ASP A 62 -3.91 0.86 -7.15
N THR A 63 -3.71 0.95 -8.46
CA THR A 63 -4.80 0.85 -9.45
C THR A 63 -5.44 -0.53 -9.53
N ASN A 64 -4.76 -1.56 -9.02
CA ASN A 64 -5.24 -2.95 -9.00
C ASN A 64 -5.98 -3.28 -7.70
N GLY A 65 -6.06 -2.33 -6.76
CA GLY A 65 -6.67 -2.53 -5.44
C GLY A 65 -5.74 -3.16 -4.42
N ASN A 66 -4.44 -3.32 -4.72
CA ASN A 66 -3.49 -3.78 -3.71
C ASN A 66 -3.26 -2.65 -2.70
N LEU A 67 -3.23 -3.02 -1.42
CA LEU A 67 -3.03 -2.09 -0.31
C LEU A 67 -1.61 -2.20 0.23
N TYR A 68 -1.03 -1.04 0.54
CA TYR A 68 0.30 -0.89 1.12
C TYR A 68 0.19 0.04 2.33
N TYR A 69 1.07 -0.15 3.31
CA TYR A 69 1.21 0.78 4.42
C TYR A 69 2.57 1.45 4.38
N TYR A 70 2.57 2.77 4.57
CA TYR A 70 3.79 3.54 4.74
C TYR A 70 3.89 4.03 6.17
N LYS A 71 5.05 3.87 6.80
CA LYS A 71 5.38 4.40 8.13
C LYS A 71 6.57 5.33 8.01
N LYS A 72 6.35 6.61 8.35
CA LYS A 72 7.37 7.68 8.21
C LYS A 72 8.04 7.66 6.82
N GLY A 73 7.22 7.50 5.78
CA GLY A 73 7.63 7.54 4.39
C GLY A 73 8.26 6.27 3.84
N ALA A 74 8.53 5.24 4.65
CA ALA A 74 8.99 3.94 4.18
C ALA A 74 7.83 2.96 4.08
N MET A 75 7.83 2.11 3.05
CA MET A 75 6.86 1.01 2.91
C MET A 75 7.11 -0.04 3.99
N ASP A 76 6.03 -0.56 4.56
CA ASP A 76 6.09 -1.60 5.60
C ASP A 76 6.11 -3.01 4.99
N PHE A 77 6.71 -3.94 5.71
CA PHE A 77 6.91 -5.34 5.27
C PHE A 77 6.77 -6.30 6.45
N GLY A 78 6.18 -7.46 6.21
CA GLY A 78 5.94 -8.47 7.23
C GLY A 78 4.85 -8.08 8.22
N TRP A 79 4.92 -8.63 9.44
CA TRP A 79 3.96 -8.35 10.50
C TRP A 79 4.21 -6.98 11.12
N ASP A 80 3.20 -6.12 11.13
CA ASP A 80 3.22 -4.86 11.89
C ASP A 80 1.92 -4.65 12.65
N LYS A 81 2.04 -3.98 13.80
CA LYS A 81 0.91 -3.62 14.64
C LYS A 81 0.53 -2.17 14.40
N ILE A 82 -0.58 -1.96 13.69
CA ILE A 82 -1.07 -0.64 13.32
C ILE A 82 -2.32 -0.35 14.14
N MET A 83 -2.24 0.67 15.00
CA MET A 83 -3.36 1.15 15.83
C MET A 83 -4.02 0.08 16.72
N GLY A 84 -3.28 -0.94 17.14
CA GLY A 84 -3.80 -1.99 18.03
C GLY A 84 -4.09 -3.31 17.34
N GLU A 85 -4.20 -3.30 16.00
CA GLU A 85 -4.49 -4.47 15.19
C GLU A 85 -3.22 -4.95 14.45
N TRP A 86 -3.14 -6.25 14.19
CA TRP A 86 -2.02 -6.86 13.47
C TRP A 86 -2.35 -7.03 11.99
N TYR A 87 -1.42 -6.59 11.15
CA TYR A 87 -1.48 -6.72 9.69
C TYR A 87 -0.23 -7.41 9.20
N TYR A 88 -0.36 -8.10 8.06
CA TYR A 88 0.78 -8.70 7.39
C TYR A 88 0.93 -8.15 5.98
N PHE A 89 2.11 -7.60 5.70
CA PHE A 89 2.52 -7.15 4.37
C PHE A 89 3.48 -8.17 3.78
N ASP A 90 3.26 -8.52 2.52
CA ASP A 90 4.12 -9.44 1.80
C ASP A 90 5.59 -8.95 1.83
N PRO A 91 6.57 -9.78 2.25
CA PRO A 91 7.95 -9.34 2.41
C PRO A 91 8.65 -8.93 1.12
N ASP A 92 8.18 -9.43 -0.03
CA ASP A 92 8.80 -9.17 -1.32
C ASP A 92 8.16 -7.96 -2.02
N THR A 93 6.85 -7.78 -1.85
CA THR A 93 6.05 -6.79 -2.59
C THR A 93 5.47 -5.68 -1.73
N GLY A 94 5.34 -5.86 -0.41
CA GLY A 94 4.69 -4.93 0.51
C GLY A 94 3.16 -4.93 0.45
N ILE A 95 2.56 -5.84 -0.33
CA ILE A 95 1.09 -5.95 -0.47
C ILE A 95 0.49 -6.52 0.81
N LEU A 96 -0.55 -5.87 1.32
CA LEU A 96 -1.33 -6.36 2.46
C LEU A 96 -1.98 -7.72 2.13
N ALA A 97 -1.75 -8.71 2.98
CA ALA A 97 -2.47 -9.98 2.93
C ALA A 97 -3.89 -9.81 3.48
N VAL A 98 -4.89 -10.25 2.71
CA VAL A 98 -6.30 -10.26 3.09
C VAL A 98 -6.91 -11.62 2.80
N ASN A 99 -7.88 -12.03 3.62
CA ASN A 99 -8.68 -13.25 3.47
C ASN A 99 -7.83 -14.50 3.17
N THR A 100 -6.73 -14.66 3.92
CA THR A 100 -5.74 -15.71 3.68
C THR A 100 -5.08 -16.14 4.99
N LYS A 101 -4.30 -17.23 4.92
CA LYS A 101 -3.52 -17.74 6.05
C LYS A 101 -2.07 -17.32 5.89
N VAL A 102 -1.54 -16.65 6.91
CA VAL A 102 -0.13 -16.27 7.03
C VAL A 102 0.47 -17.07 8.17
N LEU A 103 1.31 -18.07 7.84
CA LEU A 103 1.88 -19.01 8.81
C LEU A 103 0.79 -19.71 9.63
N ASN A 104 0.68 -19.43 10.93
CA ASN A 104 -0.31 -20.00 11.85
C ASN A 104 -1.49 -19.06 12.15
N TYR A 105 -1.55 -17.93 11.43
CA TYR A 105 -2.52 -16.88 11.64
C TYR A 105 -3.45 -16.74 10.45
N GLU A 106 -4.71 -16.45 10.72
CA GLU A 106 -5.69 -16.07 9.69
C GLU A 106 -5.82 -14.54 9.69
N VAL A 107 -5.75 -13.94 8.51
CA VAL A 107 -6.09 -12.54 8.28
C VAL A 107 -7.44 -12.46 7.57
N ASP A 108 -8.32 -11.60 8.06
CA ASP A 108 -9.67 -11.42 7.53
C ASP A 108 -9.71 -10.59 6.23
N GLU A 109 -10.91 -10.29 5.73
CA GLU A 109 -11.11 -9.45 4.53
C GLU A 109 -10.58 -8.01 4.67
N ASP A 110 -10.38 -7.53 5.90
CA ASP A 110 -9.76 -6.24 6.20
C ASP A 110 -8.23 -6.36 6.37
N GLY A 111 -7.67 -7.56 6.27
CA GLY A 111 -6.26 -7.85 6.51
C GLY A 111 -5.87 -7.91 7.99
N LYS A 112 -6.84 -7.88 8.90
CA LYS A 112 -6.61 -7.97 10.35
C LYS A 112 -6.42 -9.41 10.75
N MET A 113 -5.43 -9.66 11.60
CA MET A 113 -5.24 -10.96 12.22
C MET A 113 -6.42 -11.30 13.15
N VAL A 114 -7.13 -12.40 12.87
CA VAL A 114 -8.35 -12.79 13.62
C VAL A 114 -8.20 -14.05 14.47
N LYS A 115 -7.25 -14.93 14.16
CA LYS A 115 -7.13 -16.21 14.89
C LYS A 115 -5.71 -16.68 15.03
N ILE A 116 -5.38 -17.15 16.23
CA ILE A 116 -4.21 -17.95 16.54
C ILE A 116 -4.71 -19.39 16.55
N HIS A 117 -4.25 -20.26 15.65
CA HIS A 117 -4.57 -21.68 15.78
C HIS A 117 -3.70 -22.24 16.91
N GLU A 118 -4.26 -22.33 18.11
CA GLU A 118 -3.65 -23.04 19.24
C GLU A 118 -3.76 -24.55 18.98
N TRP A 119 -2.67 -25.28 19.23
CA TRP A 119 -2.58 -26.74 19.08
C TRP A 119 -3.21 -27.45 20.29
#